data_AF-A0A670ZBM2-F1
#
_entry.id   AF-A0A670ZBM2-F1
#
_cell.length_a   1.000
_cell.length_b   1.000
_cell.length_c   1.000
_cell.angle_alpha   90.00
_cell.angle_beta   90.00
_cell.angle_gamma   90.00
#
_symmetry.space_group_name_H-M   'P 1'
#
loop_
_entity.id
_entity.type
_entity.pdbx_description
1 polymer ?
#
loop_
_entity_poly.entity_id
_entity_poly.type
_entity_poly.pdbx_seq_one_letter_code
_entity_poly.pdbx_strand_id
1 'polypeptide(L)'
;TLAANLTVFASDNQHSDRPVQLDFHFTHGSQGVSHWHGLLQGSTLFLDTPRLALDFNSRESLTATLEYIEEKTGAEQVLVNFRKARRDRGDLLRAFGFLGFELVAPDHPGLPPWEDTIFMAYPLERDLGWKPPPEPE
;
A
#
# COMPACT_ATOMS: atom_id res chain seq x y z
N THR A 1 -16.83 10.47 2.23
CA THR A 1 -15.46 10.04 2.61
C THR A 1 -15.30 8.63 2.12
N LEU A 2 -14.31 8.35 1.26
CA LEU A 2 -14.12 7.04 0.61
C LEU A 2 -14.04 5.87 1.61
N ALA A 3 -13.62 6.16 2.85
CA ALA A 3 -13.60 5.24 3.99
C ALA A 3 -14.96 4.56 4.31
N ALA A 4 -16.11 5.12 3.93
CA ALA A 4 -17.41 4.51 4.23
C ALA A 4 -17.63 3.13 3.58
N ASN A 5 -16.90 2.85 2.49
CA ASN A 5 -17.00 1.60 1.73
C ASN A 5 -15.89 0.59 2.06
N LEU A 6 -14.94 0.97 2.92
CA LEU A 6 -13.78 0.16 3.26
C LEU A 6 -13.97 -0.52 4.62
N THR A 7 -13.89 -1.85 4.63
CA THR A 7 -13.80 -2.65 5.86
C THR A 7 -12.42 -3.26 5.94
N VAL A 8 -11.75 -3.15 7.10
CA VAL A 8 -10.40 -3.67 7.31
C VAL A 8 -10.42 -4.72 8.41
N PHE A 9 -9.84 -5.89 8.12
CA PHE A 9 -9.58 -6.92 9.10
C PHE A 9 -8.08 -6.97 9.39
N ALA A 10 -7.71 -7.05 10.66
CA ALA A 10 -6.32 -7.16 11.07
C ALA A 10 -6.12 -8.47 11.84
N SER A 11 -5.00 -9.16 11.59
CA SER A 11 -4.60 -10.29 12.43
C SER A 11 -4.24 -9.83 13.85
N ASP A 12 -4.54 -10.64 14.85
CA ASP A 12 -4.19 -10.35 16.24
C ASP A 12 -2.69 -10.11 16.41
N ASN A 13 -2.33 -8.93 16.89
CA ASN A 13 -0.95 -8.57 17.18
C ASN A 13 -0.65 -8.71 18.67
N GLN A 14 -0.17 -9.88 19.09
CA GLN A 14 0.24 -10.13 20.48
C GLN A 14 1.60 -9.51 20.83
N HIS A 15 2.42 -9.16 19.83
CA HIS A 15 3.79 -8.67 20.02
C HIS A 15 4.14 -7.63 18.96
N SER A 16 4.57 -6.43 19.38
CA SER A 16 4.91 -5.31 18.48
C SER A 16 5.92 -5.61 17.37
N ASP A 17 6.70 -6.69 17.50
CA ASP A 17 7.73 -7.10 16.54
C ASP A 17 7.22 -8.09 15.45
N ARG A 18 5.97 -8.55 15.55
CA ARG A 18 5.41 -9.46 14.55
C ARG A 18 4.75 -8.72 13.40
N PRO A 19 4.89 -9.22 12.16
CA PRO A 19 4.13 -8.71 11.03
C PRO A 19 2.62 -8.79 11.31
N VAL A 20 1.89 -7.73 10.94
CA VAL A 20 0.43 -7.65 11.06
C VAL A 20 -0.17 -7.78 9.66
N GLN A 21 -0.99 -8.81 9.46
CA GLN A 21 -1.76 -8.97 8.24
C GLN A 21 -2.97 -8.03 8.26
N LEU A 22 -3.21 -7.35 7.14
CA LEU A 22 -4.32 -6.43 6.94
C LEU A 22 -5.08 -6.84 5.67
N ASP A 23 -6.37 -7.13 5.80
CA ASP A 23 -7.24 -7.48 4.68
C ASP A 23 -8.27 -6.36 4.44
N PHE A 24 -8.11 -5.67 3.32
CA PHE A 24 -8.90 -4.52 2.92
C PHE A 24 -10.02 -4.93 1.97
N HIS A 25 -11.25 -4.69 2.38
CA HIS A 25 -12.45 -5.02 1.63
C HIS A 25 -13.16 -3.74 1.23
N PHE A 26 -13.12 -3.40 -0.06
CA PHE A 26 -13.78 -2.22 -0.58
C PHE A 26 -15.05 -2.59 -1.35
N THR A 27 -16.19 -2.09 -0.91
CA THR A 27 -17.51 -2.38 -1.52
C THR A 27 -17.86 -1.36 -2.60
N HIS A 28 -18.04 -1.82 -3.84
CA HIS A 28 -18.44 -1.00 -5.00
C HIS A 28 -19.97 -0.90 -5.14
N GLY A 29 -20.68 -0.73 -4.02
CA GLY A 29 -22.15 -0.81 -4.00
C GLY A 29 -22.67 -2.13 -4.57
N SER A 30 -23.44 -2.07 -5.67
CA SER A 30 -23.98 -3.27 -6.34
C SER A 30 -23.00 -3.97 -7.29
N GLN A 31 -21.81 -3.41 -7.52
CA GLN A 31 -20.86 -3.90 -8.52
C GLN A 31 -19.87 -4.95 -7.99
N GLY A 32 -19.87 -5.22 -6.69
CA GLY A 32 -19.03 -6.24 -6.05
C GLY A 32 -18.04 -5.67 -5.03
N VAL A 33 -17.00 -6.45 -4.73
CA VAL A 33 -15.99 -6.11 -3.72
C VAL A 33 -14.60 -6.26 -4.31
N SER A 34 -13.72 -5.30 -4.03
CA SER A 34 -12.27 -5.41 -4.27
C SER A 34 -11.55 -5.78 -2.98
N HIS A 35 -10.56 -6.66 -3.11
CA HIS A 35 -9.77 -7.17 -2.00
C HIS A 35 -8.31 -6.78 -2.21
N TRP A 36 -7.75 -6.10 -1.22
CA TRP A 36 -6.30 -5.88 -1.12
C TRP A 36 -5.77 -6.59 0.12
N HIS A 37 -4.62 -7.21 -0.03
CA HIS A 37 -3.96 -7.92 1.06
C HIS A 37 -2.67 -7.20 1.41
N GLY A 38 -2.52 -6.85 2.69
CA GLY A 38 -1.40 -6.10 3.22
C GLY A 38 -0.68 -6.87 4.32
N LEU A 39 0.62 -6.66 4.41
CA LEU A 39 1.45 -7.10 5.53
C LEU A 39 2.24 -5.90 6.05
N LEU A 40 1.93 -5.45 7.27
CA LEU A 40 2.67 -4.41 7.96
C LEU A 40 3.83 -5.05 8.74
N GLN A 41 5.06 -4.68 8.42
CA GLN A 41 6.26 -5.11 9.14
C GLN A 41 7.16 -3.91 9.42
N GLY A 42 7.37 -3.62 10.71
CA GLY A 42 8.03 -2.38 11.13
C GLY A 42 7.25 -1.15 10.63
N SER A 43 7.92 -0.24 9.93
CA SER A 43 7.29 0.93 9.29
C SER A 43 6.93 0.72 7.82
N THR A 44 7.01 -0.50 7.30
CA THR A 44 6.77 -0.80 5.88
C THR A 44 5.55 -1.68 5.71
N LEU A 45 4.63 -1.27 4.83
CA LEU A 45 3.48 -2.09 4.45
C LEU A 45 3.67 -2.67 3.05
N PHE A 46 3.68 -4.00 2.95
CA PHE A 46 3.70 -4.72 1.68
C PHE A 46 2.27 -4.96 1.21
N LEU A 47 1.88 -4.45 0.04
CA LEU A 47 0.52 -4.53 -0.48
C LEU A 47 0.47 -5.37 -1.75
N ASP A 48 -0.21 -6.50 -1.69
CA ASP A 48 -0.39 -7.38 -2.84
C ASP A 48 -1.35 -6.73 -3.85
N THR A 49 -0.90 -6.64 -5.10
CA THR A 49 -1.73 -6.08 -6.15
C THR A 49 -2.69 -7.16 -6.69
N PRO A 50 -4.02 -7.00 -6.58
CA PRO A 50 -4.96 -7.97 -7.10
C PRO A 50 -4.93 -8.05 -8.64
N ARG A 51 -5.55 -9.09 -9.20
CA ARG A 51 -5.87 -9.10 -10.64
C ARG A 51 -6.89 -7.99 -10.90
N LEU A 52 -6.79 -7.32 -12.04
CA LEU A 52 -7.70 -6.21 -12.40
C LEU A 52 -7.58 -4.97 -11.50
N ALA A 53 -6.44 -4.82 -10.80
CA ALA A 53 -6.14 -3.65 -9.98
C ALA A 53 -6.08 -2.31 -10.73
N LEU A 54 -6.18 -2.32 -12.07
CA LEU A 54 -6.22 -1.12 -12.91
C LEU A 54 -7.57 -0.86 -13.58
N ASP A 55 -8.57 -1.71 -13.32
CA ASP A 55 -9.92 -1.49 -13.85
C ASP A 55 -10.50 -0.22 -13.19
N PHE A 56 -11.37 0.51 -13.88
CA PHE A 56 -11.81 1.85 -13.41
C PHE A 56 -12.37 1.86 -11.98
N ASN A 57 -12.97 0.74 -11.55
CA ASN A 57 -13.51 0.55 -10.21
C ASN A 57 -12.41 0.38 -9.15
N SER A 58 -11.20 -0.09 -9.49
CA SER A 58 -10.16 -0.38 -8.50
C SER A 58 -9.44 0.86 -7.95
N ARG A 59 -9.44 1.98 -8.67
CA ARG A 59 -8.68 3.18 -8.25
C ARG A 59 -9.19 3.73 -6.92
N GLU A 60 -10.51 3.80 -6.75
CA GLU A 60 -11.13 4.23 -5.51
C GLU A 60 -10.77 3.30 -4.34
N SER A 61 -10.73 1.99 -4.60
CA SER A 61 -10.32 1.02 -3.59
C SER A 61 -8.85 1.15 -3.20
N LEU A 62 -7.96 1.45 -4.15
CA LEU A 62 -6.54 1.70 -3.87
C LEU A 62 -6.37 2.99 -3.07
N THR A 63 -7.02 4.08 -3.47
CA THR A 63 -6.99 5.35 -2.74
C THR A 63 -7.47 5.18 -1.30
N ALA A 64 -8.63 4.56 -1.09
CA ALA A 64 -9.15 4.30 0.26
C ALA A 64 -8.22 3.41 1.09
N THR A 65 -7.56 2.45 0.45
CA THR A 65 -6.56 1.59 1.11
C THR A 65 -5.35 2.42 1.56
N LEU A 66 -4.79 3.26 0.69
CA LEU A 66 -3.65 4.12 1.02
C LEU A 66 -4.00 5.13 2.13
N GLU A 67 -5.17 5.76 2.06
CA GLU A 67 -5.68 6.66 3.11
C GLU A 67 -5.76 5.96 4.48
N TYR A 68 -6.33 4.75 4.53
CA TYR A 68 -6.38 3.99 5.78
C TYR A 68 -4.98 3.69 6.30
N ILE A 69 -4.06 3.27 5.42
CA ILE A 69 -2.70 2.92 5.81
C ILE A 69 -2.01 4.13 6.46
N GLU A 70 -2.07 5.28 5.79
CA GLU A 70 -1.49 6.53 6.27
C GLU A 70 -2.06 6.95 7.62
N GLU A 71 -3.39 6.88 7.79
CA GLU A 71 -4.05 7.35 9.02
C GLU A 71 -3.98 6.37 10.20
N LYS A 72 -3.99 5.05 9.95
CA LYS A 72 -4.31 4.05 10.98
C LYS A 72 -3.18 3.07 11.30
N THR A 73 -2.18 2.90 10.42
CA THR A 73 -1.18 1.84 10.58
C THR A 73 0.17 2.33 11.11
N GLY A 74 0.44 3.63 10.97
CA GLY A 74 1.76 4.18 11.28
C GLY A 74 2.87 3.73 10.32
N ALA A 75 2.53 3.15 9.17
CA ALA A 75 3.50 2.92 8.10
C ALA A 75 4.13 4.27 7.65
N GLU A 76 5.37 4.20 7.18
CA GLU A 76 6.10 5.31 6.56
C GLU A 76 6.19 5.13 5.05
N GLN A 77 6.01 3.90 4.55
CA GLN A 77 5.98 3.60 3.13
C GLN A 77 5.09 2.41 2.82
N VAL A 78 4.58 2.38 1.60
CA VAL A 78 3.86 1.24 1.02
C VAL A 78 4.67 0.66 -0.13
N LEU A 79 4.91 -0.64 -0.10
CA LEU A 79 5.47 -1.38 -1.22
C LEU A 79 4.37 -2.20 -1.89
N VAL A 80 3.89 -1.75 -3.05
CA VAL A 80 3.02 -2.61 -3.87
C VAL A 80 3.85 -3.72 -4.50
N ASN A 81 3.28 -4.92 -4.55
CA ASN A 81 3.99 -6.07 -5.08
C ASN A 81 3.12 -6.92 -6.03
N PHE A 82 3.76 -7.46 -7.07
CA PHE A 82 3.14 -8.35 -8.04
C PHE A 82 4.15 -9.25 -8.76
N ARG A 83 3.71 -10.43 -9.20
CA ARG A 83 4.59 -11.41 -9.86
C ARG A 83 5.13 -10.92 -11.21
N LYS A 84 6.39 -11.21 -11.49
CA LYS A 84 7.07 -10.93 -12.77
C LYS A 84 6.37 -11.55 -14.00
N ALA A 85 5.69 -12.68 -13.80
CA ALA A 85 5.02 -13.44 -14.86
C ALA A 85 3.61 -12.92 -15.21
N ARG A 86 3.11 -11.87 -14.56
CA ARG A 86 1.81 -11.27 -14.88
C ARG A 86 1.79 -10.72 -16.31
N ARG A 87 0.67 -10.97 -17.02
CA ARG A 87 0.48 -10.47 -18.39
C ARG A 87 0.33 -8.95 -18.43
N ASP A 88 -0.30 -8.38 -17.41
CA ASP A 88 -0.56 -6.95 -17.22
C ASP A 88 0.59 -6.20 -16.52
N ARG A 89 1.76 -6.84 -16.35
CA ARG A 89 2.94 -6.26 -15.65
C ARG A 89 3.32 -4.87 -16.17
N GLY A 90 3.36 -4.70 -17.49
CA GLY A 90 3.76 -3.42 -18.10
C GLY A 90 2.79 -2.29 -17.79
N ASP A 91 1.50 -2.60 -17.69
CA ASP A 91 0.47 -1.62 -17.35
C ASP A 91 0.49 -1.27 -15.87
N LEU A 92 0.76 -2.25 -15.00
CA LEU A 92 0.96 -2.03 -13.56
C LEU A 92 2.14 -1.09 -13.28
N LEU A 93 3.31 -1.39 -13.87
CA LEU A 93 4.49 -0.54 -13.73
C LEU A 93 4.21 0.91 -14.15
N ARG A 94 3.50 1.08 -15.27
CA ARG A 94 3.15 2.40 -15.77
C ARG A 94 2.15 3.13 -14.87
N ALA A 95 1.09 2.44 -14.46
CA ALA A 95 0.03 3.03 -13.65
C ALA A 95 0.53 3.42 -12.26
N PHE A 96 1.25 2.54 -11.57
CA PHE A 96 1.86 2.86 -10.29
C PHE A 96 2.93 3.95 -10.42
N GLY A 97 3.72 3.94 -11.50
CA GLY A 97 4.65 5.04 -11.79
C GLY A 97 3.95 6.39 -11.93
N PHE A 98 2.78 6.46 -12.59
CA PHE A 98 1.99 7.69 -12.66
C PHE A 98 1.41 8.12 -11.30
N LEU A 99 1.20 7.20 -10.38
CA LEU A 99 0.77 7.48 -9.01
C LEU A 99 1.94 7.86 -8.08
N GLY A 100 3.18 7.89 -8.59
CA GLY A 100 4.37 8.27 -7.82
C GLY A 100 5.09 7.10 -7.15
N PHE A 101 4.73 5.85 -7.46
CA PHE A 101 5.49 4.69 -6.98
C PHE A 101 6.78 4.52 -7.79
N GLU A 102 7.87 4.22 -7.09
CA GLU A 102 9.19 3.99 -7.69
C GLU A 102 9.58 2.52 -7.65
N LEU A 103 10.20 2.01 -8.72
CA LEU A 103 10.64 0.62 -8.80
C LEU A 103 11.78 0.35 -7.80
N VAL A 104 11.63 -0.67 -6.95
CA VAL A 104 12.67 -1.07 -5.99
C VAL A 104 13.61 -2.08 -6.62
N ALA A 105 14.92 -1.91 -6.40
CA ALA A 105 15.93 -2.84 -6.87
C ALA A 105 15.76 -4.23 -6.19
N PRO A 106 15.81 -5.35 -6.93
CA PRO A 106 15.59 -6.68 -6.36
C PRO A 106 16.59 -7.11 -5.27
N ASP A 107 17.79 -6.52 -5.27
CA ASP A 107 18.86 -6.75 -4.31
C ASP A 107 18.81 -5.81 -3.09
N HIS A 108 17.75 -5.02 -2.96
CA HIS A 108 17.58 -4.11 -1.84
C HIS A 108 17.44 -4.89 -0.51
N PRO A 109 18.26 -4.58 0.51
CA PRO A 109 18.36 -5.40 1.74
C PRO A 109 17.07 -5.41 2.58
N GLY A 110 16.19 -4.42 2.38
CA GLY A 110 14.88 -4.34 3.05
C GLY A 110 13.76 -5.14 2.37
N LEU A 111 14.03 -5.81 1.24
CA LEU A 111 13.03 -6.65 0.58
C LEU A 111 13.07 -8.09 1.08
N PRO A 112 11.92 -8.77 1.13
CA PRO A 112 11.91 -10.22 1.31
C PRO A 112 12.56 -10.91 0.11
N PRO A 113 13.14 -12.11 0.27
CA PRO A 113 13.86 -12.84 -0.78
C PRO A 113 12.91 -13.48 -1.81
N TRP A 114 12.00 -12.69 -2.39
CA TRP A 114 11.00 -13.14 -3.35
C TRP A 114 11.48 -12.90 -4.78
N GLU A 115 12.21 -13.87 -5.32
CA GLU A 115 12.85 -13.75 -6.64
C GLU A 115 11.87 -13.51 -7.80
N ASP A 116 10.62 -13.96 -7.68
CA ASP A 116 9.59 -13.85 -8.72
C ASP A 116 8.65 -12.64 -8.57
N THR A 117 8.98 -11.71 -7.67
CA THR A 117 8.16 -10.54 -7.35
C THR A 117 8.82 -9.24 -7.79
N ILE A 118 8.00 -8.28 -8.21
CA ILE A 118 8.37 -6.89 -8.44
C ILE A 118 7.78 -6.08 -7.29
N PHE A 119 8.57 -5.14 -6.78
CA PHE A 119 8.15 -4.19 -5.76
C PHE A 119 8.25 -2.78 -6.30
N MET A 120 7.25 -1.96 -6.00
CA MET A 120 7.32 -0.52 -6.19
C MET A 120 6.96 0.18 -4.88
N ALA A 121 7.75 1.16 -4.46
CA ALA A 121 7.61 1.85 -3.19
C ALA A 121 6.94 3.21 -3.36
N TYR A 122 6.10 3.58 -2.41
CA TYR A 122 5.50 4.90 -2.27
C TYR A 122 5.70 5.39 -0.83
N PRO A 123 6.42 6.50 -0.60
CA PRO A 123 6.54 7.08 0.72
C PRO A 123 5.19 7.67 1.12
N LEU A 124 4.75 7.40 2.34
CA LEU A 124 3.56 8.04 2.89
C LEU A 124 3.96 9.39 3.47
N GLU A 125 3.21 10.43 3.12
CA GLU A 125 3.41 11.73 3.73
C GLU A 125 3.06 11.61 5.22
N ARG A 126 3.96 12.08 6.07
CA ARG A 126 3.64 12.34 7.47
C ARG A 126 3.72 13.84 7.63
N ASP A 127 2.64 14.44 8.13
CA ASP A 127 2.71 15.79 8.65
C ASP A 127 3.65 15.74 9.87
N LEU A 128 4.94 15.95 9.62
CA LEU A 128 5.99 15.91 10.65
C LEU A 128 5.91 17.12 11.58
N GLY A 129 4.78 17.86 11.59
CA GLY A 129 4.54 18.97 12.47
C GLY A 129 5.64 20.01 12.31
N TRP A 130 5.84 20.49 11.08
CA TRP A 130 6.78 21.57 10.79
C TRP A 130 6.57 22.69 11.81
N LYS A 131 7.56 22.87 12.70
CA LYS A 131 7.66 24.06 13.53
C LYS A 131 8.52 25.06 12.78
N PRO A 132 8.01 26.27 12.48
CA PRO A 132 8.85 27.30 11.92
C PRO A 132 10.02 27.58 12.89
N PRO A 133 11.22 27.88 12.38
CA PRO A 133 12.34 28.29 13.22
C PRO A 133 11.94 29.53 14.04
N PRO A 134 12.41 29.65 15.30
CA PRO A 134 12.12 30.83 16.11
C PRO A 134 12.63 32.09 15.38
N GLU A 135 11.79 33.12 15.33
CA GLU A 135 12.12 34.42 14.75
C GLU A 135 13.32 35.03 15.50
N PRO A 136 14.34 35.54 14.80
CA PRO A 136 15.42 36.26 15.46
C PRO A 136 14.90 37.59 16.03
N GLU A 137 15.15 37.82 17.33
CA GLU A 137 14.89 39.09 18.04
C GLU A 137 15.69 40.27 17.48
#